data_AF-R2SET7-F1
#
_entry.id   AF-R2SET7-F1
#
_cell.length_a   1.000
_cell.length_b   1.000
_cell.length_c   1.000
_cell.angle_alpha   90.00
_cell.angle_beta   90.00
_cell.angle_gamma   90.00
#
_symmetry.space_group_name_H-M   'P 1'
#
loop_
_entity.id
_entity.type
_entity.pdbx_description
1 polymer ?
#
loop_
_entity_poly.entity_id
_entity_poly.type
_entity_poly.pdbx_seq_one_letter_code
_entity_poly.pdbx_strand_id
1 'polypeptide(L)' 'MNLLEARKKMKFTQKQVADFAEIERAYYSLIETGTRTPSVSVAKKLGQVLKIDWTLIYEESEEEK' A
#
# COMPACT_ATOMS: atom_id res chain seq x y z
N MET A 1 -9.79 5.33 -0.70
CA MET A 1 -9.69 3.85 -0.80
C MET A 1 -8.38 3.45 -0.14
N ASN A 2 -8.45 2.70 0.95
CA ASN A 2 -7.27 2.41 1.78
C ASN A 2 -6.50 1.21 1.21
N LEU A 3 -5.17 1.22 1.33
CA LEU A 3 -4.28 0.08 0.96
C LEU A 3 -4.76 -1.25 1.57
N LEU A 4 -5.31 -1.22 2.77
CA LEU A 4 -5.91 -2.34 3.46
C LEU A 4 -7.07 -2.96 2.68
N GLU A 5 -7.95 -2.11 2.12
CA GLU A 5 -9.09 -2.55 1.33
C GLU A 5 -8.63 -3.16 0.00
N ALA A 6 -7.66 -2.52 -0.66
CA ALA A 6 -7.07 -3.02 -1.90
C ALA A 6 -6.44 -4.41 -1.69
N ARG A 7 -5.66 -4.58 -0.61
CA ARG A 7 -5.07 -5.87 -0.24
C ARG A 7 -6.15 -6.92 0.04
N LYS A 8 -7.17 -6.57 0.83
CA LYS A 8 -8.26 -7.51 1.17
C LYS A 8 -9.03 -7.95 -0.08
N LYS A 9 -9.29 -7.05 -1.04
CA LYS A 9 -9.91 -7.40 -2.34
C LYS A 9 -9.08 -8.43 -3.12
N MET A 10 -7.75 -8.30 -3.06
CA MET A 10 -6.81 -9.24 -3.69
C MET A 10 -6.62 -10.55 -2.89
N LYS A 11 -7.21 -10.66 -1.69
CA LYS A 11 -7.02 -11.80 -0.76
C LYS A 11 -5.54 -12.08 -0.42
N PHE A 12 -4.70 -11.04 -0.44
CA PHE A 12 -3.29 -11.15 -0.08
C PHE A 12 -3.07 -10.88 1.41
N THR A 13 -2.06 -11.52 1.98
CA THR A 13 -1.51 -11.16 3.30
C THR A 13 -0.55 -9.98 3.15
N GLN A 14 -0.25 -9.28 4.25
CA GLN A 14 0.77 -8.22 4.27
C GLN A 14 2.13 -8.74 3.79
N LYS A 15 2.48 -9.98 4.16
CA LYS A 15 3.71 -10.63 3.71
C LYS A 15 3.74 -10.83 2.21
N GLN A 16 2.66 -11.32 1.61
CA GLN A 16 2.60 -11.53 0.16
C GLN A 16 2.75 -10.21 -0.61
N VAL A 17 2.06 -9.14 -0.19
CA VAL A 17 2.20 -7.83 -0.86
C VAL A 17 3.63 -7.31 -0.73
N ALA A 18 4.24 -7.43 0.45
CA ALA A 18 5.62 -7.02 0.68
C ALA A 18 6.61 -7.81 -0.17
N ASP A 19 6.44 -9.14 -0.23
CA ASP A 19 7.27 -10.02 -1.05
C ASP A 19 7.14 -9.67 -2.55
N PHE A 20 5.93 -9.39 -3.04
CA PHE A 20 5.69 -8.98 -4.44
C PHE A 20 6.21 -7.57 -4.77
N ALA A 21 6.19 -6.66 -3.80
CA ALA A 21 6.72 -5.31 -3.95
C ALA A 21 8.23 -5.22 -3.62
N GLU A 22 8.87 -6.35 -3.28
CA GLU A 22 10.27 -6.46 -2.90
C GLU A 22 10.64 -5.50 -1.75
N ILE A 23 9.80 -5.48 -0.72
CA ILE A 23 10.01 -4.68 0.49
C ILE A 23 9.84 -5.54 1.75
N GLU A 24 10.29 -5.02 2.88
CA GLU A 24 10.06 -5.69 4.16
C GLU A 24 8.59 -5.65 4.55
N ARG A 25 8.07 -6.76 5.11
CA ARG A 25 6.70 -6.84 5.63
C ARG A 25 6.41 -5.77 6.69
N ALA A 26 7.39 -5.48 7.56
CA ALA A 26 7.25 -4.43 8.55
C ALA A 26 7.08 -3.05 7.89
N TYR A 27 7.87 -2.77 6.86
CA TYR A 27 7.76 -1.53 6.08
C TYR A 27 6.40 -1.42 5.39
N TYR A 28 5.92 -2.48 4.72
CA TYR A 28 4.57 -2.50 4.17
C TYR A 28 3.50 -2.23 5.22
N SER A 29 3.62 -2.83 6.41
CA SER A 29 2.67 -2.60 7.50
C SER A 29 2.62 -1.12 7.92
N LEU A 30 3.75 -0.42 7.96
CA LEU A 30 3.80 1.01 8.29
C LEU A 30 3.16 1.88 7.20
N ILE A 31 3.28 1.45 5.94
CA ILE A 31 2.65 2.12 4.80
C ILE A 31 1.14 1.88 4.82
N GLU A 32 0.68 0.64 5.05
CA GLU A 32 -0.73 0.27 5.12
C GLU A 32 -1.47 0.96 6.28
N THR A 33 -0.79 1.25 7.38
CA THR A 33 -1.36 2.01 8.51
C THR A 33 -1.20 3.52 8.40
N GLY A 34 -0.67 4.04 7.28
CA GLY A 34 -0.42 5.47 7.07
C GLY A 34 0.70 6.06 7.95
N THR A 35 1.40 5.24 8.74
CA THR A 35 2.50 5.67 9.61
C THR A 35 3.73 6.12 8.82
N ARG A 36 3.92 5.58 7.62
CA ARG A 36 5.05 5.92 6.76
C ARG A 36 4.65 6.08 5.31
N THR A 37 5.06 7.19 4.72
CA THR A 37 4.92 7.42 3.29
C THR A 37 6.01 6.66 2.52
N PRO A 38 5.66 5.80 1.55
CA PRO A 38 6.62 5.12 0.71
C PRO A 38 7.27 6.07 -0.30
N SER A 39 8.44 5.71 -0.80
CA SER A 39 9.00 6.37 -1.98
C SER A 39 8.12 6.11 -3.21
N VAL A 40 8.22 6.99 -4.21
CA VAL A 40 7.46 6.86 -5.47
C VAL A 40 7.71 5.51 -6.15
N SER A 41 8.94 4.98 -6.06
CA SER A 41 9.26 3.66 -6.62
C SER A 41 8.49 2.53 -5.92
N VAL A 42 8.41 2.55 -4.59
CA VAL A 42 7.67 1.58 -3.80
C VAL A 42 6.16 1.74 -4.03
N ALA A 43 5.65 2.97 -4.07
CA ALA A 43 4.24 3.23 -4.35
C ALA A 43 3.81 2.65 -5.71
N LYS A 44 4.63 2.85 -6.76
CA LYS A 44 4.38 2.26 -8.08
C LYS A 44 4.34 0.74 -8.05
N LYS A 45 5.28 0.09 -7.34
CA LYS A 45 5.26 -1.38 -7.17
C LYS A 45 3.99 -1.84 -6.45
N LEU A 46 3.61 -1.16 -5.37
CA LEU A 46 2.38 -1.47 -4.62
C LEU A 46 1.13 -1.30 -5.48
N GLY A 47 1.04 -0.23 -6.27
CA GLY A 47 -0.05 -0.01 -7.22
C GLY A 47 -0.16 -1.13 -8.24
N GLN A 48 0.98 -1.60 -8.79
CA GLN A 48 1.02 -2.75 -9.70
C GLN A 48 0.54 -4.06 -9.04
N VAL A 49 1.03 -4.35 -7.83
CA VAL A 49 0.68 -5.58 -7.09
C VAL A 49 -0.80 -5.60 -6.72
N LEU A 50 -1.35 -4.46 -6.28
CA LEU A 50 -2.71 -4.34 -5.81
C LEU A 50 -3.72 -3.96 -6.92
N LYS A 51 -3.23 -3.73 -8.14
CA LYS A 51 -4.01 -3.28 -9.30
C LYS A 51 -4.81 -2.01 -9.03
N ILE A 52 -4.16 -1.03 -8.40
CA ILE A 52 -4.72 0.29 -8.10
C ILE A 52 -3.80 1.39 -8.65
N ASP A 53 -4.32 2.60 -8.81
CA ASP A 53 -3.46 3.75 -9.04
C ASP A 53 -2.59 3.99 -7.81
N TRP A 54 -1.28 4.13 -8.03
CA TRP A 54 -0.31 4.35 -6.97
C TRP A 54 -0.42 5.76 -6.36
N THR A 55 -1.02 6.72 -7.06
CA THR A 55 -1.25 8.07 -6.51
C THR A 55 -2.22 8.04 -5.34
N LEU A 56 -3.15 7.09 -5.31
CA LEU A 56 -4.12 6.89 -4.21
C LEU A 56 -3.44 6.66 -2.85
N ILE A 57 -2.19 6.17 -2.85
CA ILE A 57 -1.39 5.98 -1.62
C ILE A 57 -1.06 7.32 -0.95
N TYR A 58 -1.08 8.42 -1.70
CA TYR A 58 -0.79 9.77 -1.22
C TYR A 58 -2.05 10.62 -1.00
N GLU A 59 -3.21 10.16 -1.47
CA GLU A 59 -4.49 10.88 -1.37
C GLU A 59 -5.17 10.70 -0.01
N GLU A 60 -4.59 9.90 0.88
CA GLU A 60 -5.14 9.57 2.21
C GLU A 60 -4.99 10.70 3.26
N SER A 61 -4.71 11.93 2.84
CA SER A 61 -4.65 13.10 3.74
C SER A 61 -5.99 13.85 3.89
N GLU A 62 -7.06 13.43 3.21
CA GLU A 62 -8.38 14.06 3.34
C GLU A 62 -9.43 13.07 3.86
N GLU A 63 -9.33 12.72 5.14
CA GLU A 63 -10.54 12.45 5.94
C GLU A 63 -11.00 13.79 6.52
N GLU A 64 -11.94 14.44 5.83
CA GLU A 64 -12.82 15.44 6.45
C GLU A 64 -13.54 14.80 7.65
N LYS A 65 -13.54 15.51 8.77
CA LYS A 65 -14.21 15.17 10.03
C LYS A 65 -15.73 15.03 9.91
#